data_AF-A0A1X0BXF6-F1
#
_entry.id   AF-A0A1X0BXF6-F1
#
_cell.length_a   1.000
_cell.length_b   1.000
_cell.length_c   1.000
_cell.angle_alpha   90.00
_cell.angle_beta   90.00
_cell.angle_gamma   90.00
#
_symmetry.space_group_name_H-M   'P 1'
#
loop_
_entity.id
_entity.type
_entity.pdbx_description
1 polymer ?
#
loop_
_entity_poly.entity_id
_entity_poly.type
_entity_poly.pdbx_seq_one_letter_code
_entity_poly.pdbx_strand_id
1 'polypeptide(L)'
;MTRPLIRLVVLAAGISVATAGCTLDTATNSSGDVVDVVIGYQSKTINTVTAGTLLRAKGFLERRLSGVTDRTGTEYKVNWQDYDTGAPITAQMVAEKIDIGSMGDYPMLINGSSTQANERARTQIVSVTGYHPRGALNMVVVTPNSPVQTLTDLKGQKVSASVGSAGHGTLVRALSNAGVDPKTGVEVLNQQPQIGASALESGQVQALSQFVAWPGLLVYQDKAKLLYDGAEGNYPTLHGVVVRRAYAADHPEVLDAFLQAQLDATDFLNDKPLEAARIVAEDSGLPQEVVYLYNGPGGTSFDTTLKPSLVEALKGDVPYLESIGDFADLDVAGFVHDAPLRAAFDARGLDYDRALAATANPSLIEGTDPVCHIEVADPAKAGELWLDGAEATQPAASPACLLKAVREAKARGAVVRAAYVPDTEFGTRWFADKAIWVKDGQTYLPFATPGGAQRFIAAHPGSAAVDYEQALAGAA
;
A
#
# COMPACT_ATOMS: atom_id res chain seq x y z
N MET A 1 -13.80 -30.13 61.31
CA MET A 1 -15.15 -30.63 61.63
C MET A 1 -16.16 -29.78 60.88
N THR A 2 -16.99 -30.44 60.07
CA THR A 2 -18.42 -30.14 59.78
C THR A 2 -18.85 -28.76 59.26
N ARG A 3 -19.36 -28.76 58.02
CA ARG A 3 -20.40 -27.84 57.48
C ARG A 3 -21.58 -27.68 58.46
N PRO A 4 -22.31 -26.55 58.41
CA PRO A 4 -23.70 -26.57 57.89
C PRO A 4 -24.03 -25.32 57.04
N LEU A 5 -24.75 -25.42 55.91
CA LEU A 5 -26.22 -25.57 55.70
C LEU A 5 -27.04 -24.27 55.75
N ILE A 6 -27.47 -23.92 54.54
CA ILE A 6 -28.59 -23.10 54.07
C ILE A 6 -29.83 -23.12 54.98
N ARG A 7 -30.48 -21.96 55.17
CA ARG A 7 -31.94 -21.84 55.26
C ARG A 7 -32.49 -20.61 54.53
N LEU A 8 -33.40 -20.92 53.60
CA LEU A 8 -34.34 -20.07 52.88
C LEU A 8 -35.40 -19.46 53.83
N VAL A 9 -35.82 -18.21 53.61
CA VAL A 9 -37.20 -17.74 53.86
C VAL A 9 -37.60 -16.71 52.77
N VAL A 10 -38.89 -16.73 52.45
CA VAL A 10 -39.61 -16.38 51.22
C VAL A 10 -40.20 -14.96 51.24
N LEU A 11 -40.18 -14.30 50.06
CA LEU A 11 -41.13 -13.35 49.41
C LEU A 11 -42.13 -12.51 50.24
N ALA A 12 -42.20 -11.21 49.91
CA ALA A 12 -43.49 -10.49 49.74
C ALA A 12 -43.34 -9.27 48.81
N ALA A 13 -44.32 -9.11 47.93
CA ALA A 13 -44.38 -8.16 46.81
C ALA A 13 -44.82 -6.75 47.23
N GLY A 14 -44.42 -5.75 46.44
CA GLY A 14 -44.95 -4.39 46.48
C GLY A 14 -44.80 -3.72 45.12
N ILE A 15 -45.84 -3.82 44.29
CA ILE A 15 -46.00 -3.05 43.05
C ILE A 15 -46.47 -1.65 43.44
N SER A 16 -45.81 -0.62 42.91
CA SER A 16 -46.30 0.77 42.95
C SER A 16 -46.03 1.40 41.59
N VAL A 17 -47.08 1.44 40.76
CA VAL A 17 -47.13 2.23 39.53
C VAL A 17 -47.46 3.67 39.93
N ALA A 18 -46.60 4.61 39.56
CA ALA A 18 -46.91 6.03 39.57
C ALA A 18 -46.58 6.62 38.18
N THR A 19 -47.63 6.91 37.43
CA THR A 19 -47.60 7.70 36.19
C THR A 19 -47.69 9.19 36.54
N ALA A 20 -46.78 10.02 36.01
CA ALA A 20 -47.05 11.36 35.44
C ALA A 20 -45.75 12.17 35.31
N GLY A 21 -45.57 12.82 34.16
CA GLY A 21 -44.68 13.98 34.02
C GLY A 21 -43.76 13.93 32.81
N CYS A 22 -44.31 14.12 31.61
CA CYS A 22 -43.53 14.66 30.51
C CYS A 22 -43.19 16.12 30.84
N THR A 23 -41.93 16.42 31.14
CA THR A 23 -41.39 17.76 30.94
C THR A 23 -40.42 17.69 29.77
N LEU A 24 -40.82 18.36 28.70
CA LEU A 24 -40.04 18.62 27.50
C LEU A 24 -38.97 19.64 27.91
N ASP A 25 -37.87 19.20 28.52
CA ASP A 25 -36.70 20.04 28.66
C ASP A 25 -36.12 20.24 27.27
N THR A 26 -36.42 21.42 26.73
CA THR A 26 -35.79 21.95 25.53
C THR A 26 -34.36 22.29 25.96
N ALA A 27 -33.50 21.28 26.00
CA ALA A 27 -32.08 21.46 26.21
C ALA A 27 -31.53 22.12 24.95
N THR A 28 -31.45 23.44 24.99
CA THR A 28 -30.41 24.19 24.30
C THR A 28 -29.06 23.69 24.82
N ASN A 29 -28.55 22.60 24.23
CA ASN A 29 -27.19 22.14 24.43
C ASN A 29 -26.25 23.06 23.66
N SER A 30 -25.88 24.18 24.29
CA SER A 30 -24.65 24.89 23.96
C SER A 30 -23.63 24.60 25.06
N SER A 31 -22.99 23.43 24.97
CA SER A 31 -21.73 23.10 25.67
C SER A 31 -21.07 21.84 25.08
N GLY A 32 -19.95 22.00 24.36
CA GLY A 32 -18.73 21.21 24.61
C GLY A 32 -18.65 19.73 24.23
N ASP A 33 -19.43 19.21 23.28
CA ASP A 33 -19.16 17.86 22.76
C ASP A 33 -18.08 17.91 21.68
N VAL A 34 -16.91 17.34 22.01
CA VAL A 34 -15.79 17.14 21.07
C VAL A 34 -16.17 16.07 20.07
N VAL A 35 -16.08 16.38 18.77
CA VAL A 35 -16.34 15.41 17.70
C VAL A 35 -15.14 14.47 17.57
N ASP A 36 -15.33 13.19 17.88
CA ASP A 36 -14.31 12.16 17.66
C ASP A 36 -14.19 11.85 16.15
N VAL A 37 -12.95 11.77 15.66
CA VAL A 37 -12.60 11.41 14.28
C VAL A 37 -11.69 10.18 14.34
N VAL A 38 -12.22 8.98 14.12
CA VAL A 38 -11.46 7.75 14.24
C VAL A 38 -10.98 7.24 12.87
N ILE A 39 -9.67 7.11 12.73
CA ILE A 39 -9.01 6.74 11.48
C ILE A 39 -8.27 5.42 11.63
N GLY A 40 -8.65 4.43 10.83
CA GLY A 40 -7.91 3.18 10.66
C GLY A 40 -6.89 3.31 9.55
N TYR A 41 -5.62 3.08 9.84
CA TYR A 41 -4.54 3.10 8.86
C TYR A 41 -3.56 1.94 9.08
N GLN A 42 -2.61 1.79 8.16
CA GLN A 42 -1.59 0.74 8.21
C GLN A 42 -0.19 1.35 8.13
N SER A 43 0.50 1.48 9.26
CA SER A 43 1.77 2.24 9.36
C SER A 43 2.90 1.70 8.47
N LYS A 44 2.88 0.39 8.19
CA LYS A 44 3.90 -0.33 7.41
C LYS A 44 3.47 -0.70 5.99
N THR A 45 2.32 -0.20 5.54
CA THR A 45 1.85 -0.36 4.15
C THR A 45 2.15 0.91 3.39
N ILE A 46 3.14 0.86 2.49
CA ILE A 46 3.65 2.10 1.87
C ILE A 46 2.62 2.79 0.98
N ASN A 47 1.74 2.03 0.35
CA ASN A 47 0.70 2.57 -0.53
C ASN A 47 -0.30 3.50 0.18
N THR A 48 -0.47 3.36 1.51
CA THR A 48 -1.48 4.11 2.28
C THR A 48 -0.92 5.35 2.98
N VAL A 49 0.37 5.67 2.79
CA VAL A 49 1.06 6.72 3.59
C VAL A 49 0.38 8.09 3.50
N THR A 50 -0.21 8.43 2.35
CA THR A 50 -0.91 9.72 2.12
C THR A 50 -2.25 9.84 2.86
N ALA A 51 -2.79 8.74 3.37
CA ALA A 51 -3.98 8.68 4.23
C ALA A 51 -3.69 8.00 5.58
N GLY A 52 -2.43 8.01 6.00
CA GLY A 52 -1.94 7.27 7.16
C GLY A 52 -0.66 7.90 7.70
N THR A 53 0.44 7.16 7.62
CA THR A 53 1.74 7.48 8.24
C THR A 53 2.21 8.91 7.96
N LEU A 54 2.25 9.34 6.68
CA LEU A 54 2.74 10.67 6.31
C LEU A 54 1.75 11.75 6.73
N LEU A 55 0.46 11.56 6.46
CA LEU A 55 -0.60 12.50 6.83
C LEU A 55 -0.59 12.77 8.35
N ARG A 56 -0.51 11.70 9.16
CA ARG A 56 -0.43 11.74 10.63
C ARG A 56 0.85 12.40 11.11
N ALA A 57 2.01 11.95 10.65
CA ALA A 57 3.30 12.49 11.11
C ALA A 57 3.46 13.97 10.78
N LYS A 58 2.89 14.43 9.67
CA LYS A 58 2.87 15.85 9.30
C LYS A 58 1.79 16.62 10.05
N GLY A 59 0.82 15.99 10.72
CA GLY A 59 -0.30 16.64 11.41
C GLY A 59 -1.22 17.42 10.46
N PHE A 60 -1.38 16.96 9.21
CA PHE A 60 -2.14 17.70 8.21
C PHE A 60 -3.62 17.79 8.58
N LEU A 61 -4.23 16.68 9.02
CA LEU A 61 -5.64 16.66 9.36
C LEU A 61 -5.95 17.51 10.58
N GLU A 62 -5.15 17.40 11.64
CA GLU A 62 -5.32 18.17 12.87
C GLU A 62 -5.27 19.68 12.60
N ARG A 63 -4.37 20.14 11.71
CA ARG A 63 -4.34 21.54 11.28
C ARG A 63 -5.57 21.94 10.47
N ARG A 64 -6.04 21.09 9.56
CA ARG A 64 -7.25 21.36 8.75
C ARG A 64 -8.49 21.48 9.66
N LEU A 65 -8.64 20.56 10.61
CA LEU A 65 -9.73 20.58 11.60
C LEU A 65 -9.62 21.77 12.56
N SER A 66 -8.42 22.16 12.99
CA SER A 66 -8.24 23.41 13.78
C SER A 66 -8.78 24.63 13.04
N GLY A 67 -8.58 24.72 11.72
CA GLY A 67 -9.16 25.80 10.91
C GLY A 67 -10.68 25.70 10.76
N VAL A 68 -11.28 24.52 10.94
CA VAL A 68 -12.73 24.37 11.06
C VAL A 68 -13.17 24.89 12.44
N THR A 69 -12.51 24.47 13.51
CA THR A 69 -12.76 24.92 14.89
C THR A 69 -12.71 26.45 15.01
N ASP A 70 -11.70 27.10 14.44
CA ASP A 70 -11.58 28.57 14.48
C ASP A 70 -12.77 29.30 13.84
N ARG A 71 -13.44 28.66 12.87
CA ARG A 71 -14.59 29.24 12.16
C ARG A 71 -15.93 28.89 12.80
N THR A 72 -16.07 27.70 13.36
CA THR A 72 -17.38 27.17 13.82
C THR A 72 -17.50 27.05 15.33
N GLY A 73 -16.38 27.03 16.05
CA GLY A 73 -16.32 26.72 17.48
C GLY A 73 -16.45 25.22 17.80
N THR A 74 -16.60 24.35 16.81
CA THR A 74 -16.66 22.89 17.01
C THR A 74 -15.27 22.33 17.27
N GLU A 75 -15.09 21.62 18.39
CA GLU A 75 -13.83 20.94 18.70
C GLU A 75 -13.78 19.54 18.11
N TYR A 76 -12.62 19.12 17.60
CA TYR A 76 -12.40 17.80 17.01
C TYR A 76 -11.24 17.08 17.68
N LYS A 77 -11.35 15.76 17.83
CA LYS A 77 -10.28 14.90 18.33
C LYS A 77 -10.01 13.77 17.37
N VAL A 78 -8.82 13.78 16.79
CA VAL A 78 -8.38 12.71 15.87
C VAL A 78 -7.81 11.54 16.66
N ASN A 79 -8.32 10.34 16.41
CA ASN A 79 -7.86 9.08 16.97
C ASN A 79 -7.34 8.16 15.86
N TRP A 80 -6.01 8.07 15.75
CA TRP A 80 -5.33 7.20 14.80
C TRP A 80 -5.17 5.79 15.37
N GLN A 81 -5.69 4.80 14.64
CA GLN A 81 -5.59 3.38 14.99
C GLN A 81 -4.80 2.64 13.93
N ASP A 82 -3.67 2.07 14.33
CA ASP A 82 -2.75 1.35 13.46
C ASP A 82 -3.06 -0.15 13.39
N TYR A 83 -3.01 -0.72 12.18
CA TYR A 83 -3.29 -2.12 11.91
C TYR A 83 -2.32 -2.71 10.87
N ASP A 84 -2.04 -4.01 10.97
CA ASP A 84 -1.12 -4.68 10.03
C ASP A 84 -1.75 -4.94 8.65
N THR A 85 -3.07 -5.11 8.59
CA THR A 85 -3.81 -5.43 7.36
C THR A 85 -5.16 -4.71 7.32
N GLY A 86 -5.83 -4.72 6.16
CA GLY A 86 -7.16 -4.12 6.03
C GLY A 86 -8.27 -4.93 6.72
N ALA A 87 -8.10 -6.23 6.97
CA ALA A 87 -9.14 -7.07 7.58
C ALA A 87 -9.52 -6.62 9.02
N PRO A 88 -8.57 -6.31 9.93
CA PRO A 88 -8.86 -5.68 11.20
C PRO A 88 -9.58 -4.33 11.09
N ILE A 89 -9.20 -3.48 10.12
CA ILE A 89 -9.87 -2.19 9.89
C ILE A 89 -11.33 -2.44 9.51
N THR A 90 -11.57 -3.38 8.60
CA THR A 90 -12.93 -3.79 8.21
C THR A 90 -13.74 -4.28 9.40
N ALA A 91 -13.18 -5.14 10.25
CA ALA A 91 -13.87 -5.62 11.44
C ALA A 91 -14.28 -4.47 12.39
N GLN A 92 -13.43 -3.45 12.56
CA GLN A 92 -13.78 -2.29 13.39
C GLN A 92 -14.79 -1.36 12.72
N MET A 93 -14.75 -1.19 11.40
CA MET A 93 -15.76 -0.39 10.67
C MET A 93 -17.14 -1.05 10.69
N VAL A 94 -17.20 -2.39 10.57
CA VAL A 94 -18.44 -3.17 10.78
C VAL A 94 -18.98 -2.95 12.19
N ALA A 95 -18.10 -2.82 13.18
CA ALA A 95 -18.45 -2.51 14.57
C ALA A 95 -18.70 -1.01 14.84
N GLU A 96 -18.73 -0.16 13.80
CA GLU A 96 -18.94 1.29 13.91
C GLU A 96 -17.87 2.02 14.77
N LYS A 97 -16.67 1.43 14.90
CA LYS A 97 -15.56 1.96 15.73
C LYS A 97 -14.50 2.75 14.96
N ILE A 98 -14.54 2.70 13.63
CA ILE A 98 -13.68 3.46 12.73
C ILE A 98 -14.58 4.20 11.74
N ASP A 99 -14.30 5.47 11.51
CA ASP A 99 -15.08 6.35 10.66
C ASP A 99 -14.51 6.38 9.25
N ILE A 100 -13.19 6.51 9.15
CA ILE A 100 -12.41 6.57 7.92
C ILE A 100 -11.34 5.48 7.96
N GLY A 101 -11.29 4.61 6.95
CA GLY A 101 -10.31 3.53 6.85
C GLY A 101 -9.48 3.64 5.59
N SER A 102 -8.16 3.46 5.70
CA SER A 102 -7.25 3.35 4.55
C SER A 102 -6.75 1.91 4.39
N MET A 103 -6.98 1.31 3.22
CA MET A 103 -6.64 -0.10 2.95
C MET A 103 -6.55 -0.40 1.44
N GLY A 104 -6.10 -1.62 1.11
CA GLY A 104 -6.02 -2.11 -0.27
C GLY A 104 -7.38 -2.42 -0.90
N ASP A 105 -7.38 -2.53 -2.23
CA ASP A 105 -8.48 -3.00 -3.09
C ASP A 105 -9.30 -4.16 -2.52
N TYR A 106 -8.70 -5.32 -2.24
CA TYR A 106 -9.43 -6.49 -1.74
C TYR A 106 -10.09 -6.22 -0.38
N PRO A 107 -9.40 -5.69 0.65
CA PRO A 107 -10.05 -5.29 1.89
C PRO A 107 -11.14 -4.22 1.73
N MET A 108 -11.00 -3.24 0.81
CA MET A 108 -12.05 -2.24 0.54
C MET A 108 -13.32 -2.92 0.00
N LEU A 109 -13.19 -3.87 -0.92
CA LEU A 109 -14.34 -4.63 -1.43
C LEU A 109 -14.98 -5.47 -0.33
N ILE A 110 -14.18 -6.18 0.48
CA ILE A 110 -14.69 -6.94 1.63
C ILE A 110 -15.40 -6.01 2.62
N ASN A 111 -14.88 -4.79 2.82
CA ASN A 111 -15.48 -3.78 3.67
C ASN A 111 -16.86 -3.32 3.15
N GLY A 112 -16.96 -2.96 1.88
CA GLY A 112 -18.24 -2.60 1.26
C GLY A 112 -19.24 -3.76 1.36
N SER A 113 -18.80 -4.97 1.02
CA SER A 113 -19.61 -6.18 1.08
C SER A 113 -20.12 -6.48 2.49
N SER A 114 -19.28 -6.34 3.51
CA SER A 114 -19.60 -6.66 4.91
C SER A 114 -20.43 -5.58 5.61
N THR A 115 -20.32 -4.33 5.17
CA THR A 115 -20.98 -3.19 5.85
C THR A 115 -22.32 -2.81 5.22
N GLN A 116 -22.57 -3.16 3.95
CA GLN A 116 -23.73 -2.68 3.19
C GLN A 116 -25.10 -2.99 3.81
N ALA A 117 -25.21 -4.06 4.61
CA ALA A 117 -26.45 -4.48 5.25
C ALA A 117 -26.83 -3.63 6.48
N ASN A 118 -25.89 -2.87 7.06
CA ASN A 118 -26.12 -1.97 8.19
C ASN A 118 -25.93 -0.52 7.74
N GLU A 119 -27.01 0.28 7.68
CA GLU A 119 -26.96 1.68 7.23
C GLU A 119 -25.95 2.55 8.00
N ARG A 120 -25.70 2.29 9.30
CA ARG A 120 -24.73 3.06 10.09
C ARG A 120 -23.28 2.68 9.82
N ALA A 121 -23.05 1.43 9.45
CA ALA A 121 -21.72 0.91 9.14
C ALA A 121 -21.39 1.03 7.65
N ARG A 122 -22.41 1.10 6.77
CA ARG A 122 -22.26 1.11 5.31
C ARG A 122 -21.23 2.14 4.89
N THR A 123 -20.24 1.70 4.12
CA THR A 123 -19.14 2.55 3.66
C THR A 123 -19.25 2.92 2.18
N GLN A 124 -18.37 3.81 1.75
CA GLN A 124 -18.12 4.15 0.34
C GLN A 124 -16.65 4.52 0.15
N ILE A 125 -16.09 4.22 -1.02
CA ILE A 125 -14.75 4.66 -1.42
C ILE A 125 -14.81 6.12 -1.87
N VAL A 126 -13.91 6.96 -1.36
CA VAL A 126 -13.90 8.41 -1.64
C VAL A 126 -12.61 8.91 -2.30
N SER A 127 -11.51 8.15 -2.21
CA SER A 127 -10.25 8.50 -2.85
C SER A 127 -9.32 7.29 -2.99
N VAL A 128 -8.32 7.43 -3.86
CA VAL A 128 -7.16 6.54 -3.99
C VAL A 128 -6.02 7.09 -3.12
N THR A 129 -5.14 6.24 -2.61
CA THR A 129 -3.93 6.65 -1.87
C THR A 129 -2.69 6.43 -2.71
N GLY A 130 -2.54 5.23 -3.26
CA GLY A 130 -1.50 4.87 -4.20
C GLY A 130 -1.89 3.65 -5.02
N TYR A 131 -1.41 3.59 -6.26
CA TYR A 131 -1.72 2.51 -7.19
C TYR A 131 -0.53 2.16 -8.09
N HIS A 132 -0.63 1.02 -8.77
CA HIS A 132 0.24 0.70 -9.90
C HIS A 132 -0.58 0.13 -11.06
N PRO A 133 -0.47 0.67 -12.28
CA PRO A 133 -1.37 0.32 -13.39
C PRO A 133 -1.25 -1.12 -13.86
N ARG A 134 -0.13 -1.78 -13.57
CA ARG A 134 0.14 -3.17 -14.00
C ARG A 134 0.15 -4.20 -12.86
N GLY A 135 -0.03 -3.77 -11.62
CA GLY A 135 -0.13 -4.69 -10.48
C GLY A 135 1.16 -4.93 -9.69
N ALA A 136 2.26 -4.22 -10.02
CA ALA A 136 3.41 -4.14 -9.11
C ALA A 136 2.95 -3.70 -7.71
N LEU A 137 3.83 -3.78 -6.71
CA LEU A 137 3.55 -3.53 -5.28
C LEU A 137 2.90 -4.71 -4.53
N ASN A 138 2.65 -5.81 -5.22
CA ASN A 138 2.30 -7.10 -4.62
C ASN A 138 3.21 -8.16 -5.24
N MET A 139 3.89 -8.94 -4.40
CA MET A 139 5.02 -9.75 -4.85
C MET A 139 5.06 -11.09 -4.12
N VAL A 140 5.59 -12.11 -4.81
CA VAL A 140 5.92 -13.41 -4.21
C VAL A 140 7.43 -13.50 -4.07
N VAL A 141 7.90 -13.78 -2.86
CA VAL A 141 9.33 -13.98 -2.56
C VAL A 141 9.57 -15.38 -2.00
N VAL A 142 10.78 -15.86 -2.21
CA VAL A 142 11.30 -17.13 -1.66
C VAL A 142 12.64 -16.86 -0.97
N THR A 143 13.13 -17.80 -0.15
CA THR A 143 14.46 -17.63 0.46
C THR A 143 15.56 -17.59 -0.61
N PRO A 144 16.73 -16.95 -0.36
CA PRO A 144 17.78 -16.77 -1.37
C PRO A 144 18.25 -18.09 -2.00
N ASN A 145 18.41 -19.11 -1.16
CA ASN A 145 18.84 -20.45 -1.54
C ASN A 145 17.68 -21.40 -1.90
N SER A 146 16.46 -20.88 -2.04
CA SER A 146 15.29 -21.70 -2.39
C SER A 146 15.50 -22.39 -3.75
N PRO A 147 15.18 -23.69 -3.85
CA PRO A 147 15.17 -24.41 -5.13
C PRO A 147 14.00 -24.00 -6.03
N VAL A 148 12.99 -23.31 -5.49
CA VAL A 148 11.84 -22.78 -6.24
C VAL A 148 12.34 -21.68 -7.18
N GLN A 149 12.11 -21.85 -8.49
CA GLN A 149 12.50 -20.88 -9.53
C GLN A 149 11.29 -20.30 -10.26
N THR A 150 10.15 -20.99 -10.22
CA THR A 150 8.90 -20.58 -10.87
C THR A 150 7.70 -20.75 -9.94
N LEU A 151 6.58 -20.12 -10.28
CA LEU A 151 5.31 -20.32 -9.56
C LEU A 151 4.83 -21.79 -9.62
N THR A 152 5.15 -22.52 -10.69
CA THR A 152 4.79 -23.93 -10.82
C THR A 152 5.51 -24.82 -9.80
N ASP A 153 6.71 -24.43 -9.36
CA ASP A 153 7.47 -25.16 -8.34
C ASP A 153 6.85 -25.04 -6.93
N LEU A 154 5.87 -24.15 -6.75
CA LEU A 154 5.10 -24.03 -5.51
C LEU A 154 4.04 -25.12 -5.36
N LYS A 155 3.79 -25.96 -6.38
CA LYS A 155 2.78 -27.03 -6.31
C LYS A 155 2.99 -27.93 -5.08
N GLY A 156 1.95 -28.02 -4.24
CA GLY A 156 1.94 -28.79 -3.00
C GLY A 156 2.73 -28.16 -1.85
N GLN A 157 3.30 -26.97 -2.03
CA GLN A 157 4.09 -26.27 -1.01
C GLN A 157 3.21 -25.36 -0.15
N LYS A 158 3.77 -24.94 0.99
CA LYS A 158 3.14 -23.95 1.88
C LYS A 158 3.53 -22.55 1.46
N VAL A 159 2.55 -21.66 1.35
CA VAL A 159 2.75 -20.24 1.01
C VAL A 159 2.11 -19.38 2.09
N SER A 160 2.87 -18.44 2.64
CA SER A 160 2.32 -17.43 3.55
C SER A 160 1.67 -16.31 2.77
N ALA A 161 0.45 -15.93 3.13
CA ALA A 161 -0.22 -14.73 2.63
C ALA A 161 -1.23 -14.22 3.67
N SER A 162 -1.52 -12.92 3.64
CA SER A 162 -2.69 -12.39 4.37
C SER A 162 -3.94 -12.65 3.54
N VAL A 163 -4.77 -13.62 3.94
CA VAL A 163 -5.99 -13.99 3.19
C VAL A 163 -6.93 -12.79 3.09
N GLY A 164 -7.43 -12.54 1.87
CA GLY A 164 -8.28 -11.38 1.55
C GLY A 164 -7.52 -10.08 1.32
N SER A 165 -6.19 -10.09 1.27
CA SER A 165 -5.37 -8.92 0.90
C SER A 165 -4.99 -8.90 -0.59
N ALA A 166 -4.49 -7.76 -1.07
CA ALA A 166 -3.90 -7.60 -2.39
C ALA A 166 -2.77 -8.61 -2.68
N GLY A 167 -1.95 -8.93 -1.67
CA GLY A 167 -0.92 -9.97 -1.77
C GLY A 167 -1.48 -11.38 -2.01
N HIS A 168 -2.64 -11.70 -1.41
CA HIS A 168 -3.32 -12.97 -1.63
C HIS A 168 -4.01 -13.03 -3.00
N GLY A 169 -4.70 -11.96 -3.41
CA GLY A 169 -5.30 -11.87 -4.74
C GLY A 169 -4.27 -11.99 -5.86
N THR A 170 -3.12 -11.34 -5.69
CA THR A 170 -1.97 -11.45 -6.61
C THR A 170 -1.46 -12.89 -6.69
N LEU A 171 -1.29 -13.59 -5.56
CA LEU A 171 -0.88 -15.00 -5.55
C LEU A 171 -1.85 -15.87 -6.35
N VAL A 172 -3.14 -15.70 -6.12
CA VAL A 172 -4.16 -16.53 -6.78
C VAL A 172 -4.18 -16.30 -8.29
N ARG A 173 -4.12 -15.03 -8.73
CA ARG A 173 -4.06 -14.70 -10.15
C ARG A 173 -2.78 -15.23 -10.80
N ALA A 174 -1.64 -15.07 -10.13
CA ALA A 174 -0.35 -15.53 -10.59
C ALA A 174 -0.29 -17.07 -10.74
N LEU A 175 -0.79 -17.80 -9.74
CA LEU A 175 -0.91 -19.27 -9.79
C LEU A 175 -1.82 -19.71 -10.94
N SER A 176 -2.98 -19.08 -11.08
CA SER A 176 -3.94 -19.38 -12.16
C SER A 176 -3.31 -19.18 -13.54
N ASN A 177 -2.62 -18.06 -13.75
CA ASN A 177 -1.89 -17.76 -15.00
C ASN A 177 -0.78 -18.78 -15.28
N ALA A 178 -0.15 -19.33 -14.24
CA ALA A 178 0.86 -20.37 -14.34
C ALA A 178 0.28 -21.80 -14.45
N GLY A 179 -1.05 -21.95 -14.58
CA GLY A 179 -1.70 -23.26 -14.67
C GLY A 179 -1.65 -24.07 -13.37
N VAL A 180 -1.54 -23.39 -12.22
CA VAL A 180 -1.65 -23.97 -10.88
C VAL A 180 -3.02 -23.61 -10.32
N ASP A 181 -3.80 -24.61 -9.89
CA ASP A 181 -5.07 -24.34 -9.21
C ASP A 181 -4.78 -23.58 -7.90
N PRO A 182 -5.25 -22.34 -7.73
CA PRO A 182 -4.98 -21.56 -6.52
C PRO A 182 -5.63 -22.15 -5.26
N LYS A 183 -6.69 -22.97 -5.39
CA LYS A 183 -7.42 -23.56 -4.25
C LYS A 183 -6.76 -24.83 -3.74
N THR A 184 -6.20 -25.64 -4.64
CA THR A 184 -5.69 -26.99 -4.30
C THR A 184 -4.21 -27.18 -4.63
N GLY A 185 -3.63 -26.27 -5.42
CA GLY A 185 -2.25 -26.35 -5.87
C GLY A 185 -1.22 -25.90 -4.85
N VAL A 186 -1.60 -25.13 -3.82
CA VAL A 186 -0.73 -24.71 -2.71
C VAL A 186 -1.50 -24.75 -1.39
N GLU A 187 -0.80 -24.89 -0.26
CA GLU A 187 -1.36 -24.68 1.07
C GLU A 187 -1.11 -23.24 1.53
N VAL A 188 -2.14 -22.38 1.46
CA VAL A 188 -2.03 -20.99 1.90
C VAL A 188 -2.19 -20.91 3.42
N LEU A 189 -1.16 -20.43 4.11
CA LEU A 189 -1.23 -20.11 5.54
C LEU A 189 -1.65 -18.65 5.71
N ASN A 190 -2.83 -18.44 6.30
CA ASN A 190 -3.32 -17.10 6.61
C ASN A 190 -2.48 -16.46 7.74
N GLN A 191 -1.55 -15.60 7.36
CA GLN A 191 -0.61 -14.98 8.29
C GLN A 191 -0.50 -13.48 8.02
N GLN A 192 -0.37 -12.72 9.11
CA GLN A 192 0.04 -11.32 9.04
C GLN A 192 1.47 -11.21 8.47
N PRO A 193 1.80 -10.08 7.82
CA PRO A 193 3.06 -9.95 7.09
C PRO A 193 4.32 -10.33 7.89
N GLN A 194 4.46 -9.85 9.13
CA GLN A 194 5.64 -10.11 9.97
C GLN A 194 5.71 -11.55 10.48
N ILE A 195 4.56 -12.21 10.66
CA ILE A 195 4.50 -13.64 10.97
C ILE A 195 4.91 -14.44 9.73
N GLY A 196 4.43 -14.07 8.55
CA GLY A 196 4.82 -14.68 7.29
C GLY A 196 6.31 -14.55 6.99
N ALA A 197 6.88 -13.36 7.23
CA ALA A 197 8.31 -13.10 7.08
C ALA A 197 9.14 -14.06 7.94
N SER A 198 8.77 -14.17 9.23
CA SER A 198 9.44 -15.10 10.16
C SER A 198 9.27 -16.57 9.73
N ALA A 199 8.10 -16.95 9.23
CA ALA A 199 7.81 -18.30 8.74
C ALA A 199 8.60 -18.65 7.47
N LEU A 200 8.83 -17.68 6.58
CA LEU A 200 9.68 -17.85 5.41
C LEU A 200 11.14 -18.05 5.83
N GLU A 201 11.64 -17.19 6.72
CA GLU A 201 13.01 -17.27 7.26
C GLU A 201 13.28 -18.62 7.96
N SER A 202 12.30 -19.15 8.71
CA SER A 202 12.43 -20.44 9.40
C SER A 202 12.19 -21.66 8.50
N GLY A 203 11.82 -21.46 7.23
CA GLY A 203 11.46 -22.55 6.31
C GLY A 203 10.11 -23.23 6.60
N GLN A 204 9.26 -22.62 7.43
CA GLN A 204 7.90 -23.11 7.68
C GLN A 204 7.01 -23.00 6.44
N VAL A 205 7.26 -21.98 5.60
CA VAL A 205 6.67 -21.79 4.27
C VAL A 205 7.76 -21.70 3.22
N GLN A 206 7.45 -22.07 1.98
CA GLN A 206 8.39 -22.02 0.86
C GLN A 206 8.37 -20.67 0.13
N ALA A 207 7.26 -19.93 0.26
CA ALA A 207 7.11 -18.60 -0.30
C ALA A 207 6.26 -17.70 0.61
N LEU A 208 6.45 -16.40 0.44
CA LEU A 208 5.61 -15.35 1.01
C LEU A 208 5.03 -14.51 -0.13
N SER A 209 3.71 -14.37 -0.17
CA SER A 209 3.03 -13.45 -1.08
C SER A 209 2.41 -12.32 -0.31
N GLN A 210 2.88 -11.09 -0.53
CA GLN A 210 2.43 -9.93 0.24
C GLN A 210 2.53 -8.60 -0.52
N PHE A 211 1.82 -7.61 -0.01
CA PHE A 211 1.93 -6.21 -0.40
C PHE A 211 3.19 -5.55 0.18
N VAL A 212 3.61 -4.44 -0.42
CA VAL A 212 4.77 -3.66 0.00
C VAL A 212 4.55 -2.97 1.36
N ALA A 213 5.57 -2.83 2.22
CA ALA A 213 6.99 -2.99 1.94
C ALA A 213 7.56 -4.41 2.07
N TRP A 214 6.79 -5.40 2.51
CA TRP A 214 7.34 -6.66 3.05
C TRP A 214 8.25 -7.46 2.10
N PRO A 215 7.86 -7.72 0.85
CA PRO A 215 8.74 -8.39 -0.11
C PRO A 215 10.06 -7.63 -0.35
N GLY A 216 10.00 -6.32 -0.59
CA GLY A 216 11.19 -5.48 -0.79
C GLY A 216 12.06 -5.37 0.46
N LEU A 217 11.45 -5.34 1.65
CA LEU A 217 12.17 -5.35 2.93
C LEU A 217 12.99 -6.63 3.09
N LEU A 218 12.40 -7.80 2.81
CA LEU A 218 13.10 -9.08 2.93
C LEU A 218 14.23 -9.21 1.91
N VAL A 219 14.02 -8.70 0.69
CA VAL A 219 15.07 -8.66 -0.33
C VAL A 219 16.19 -7.70 0.06
N TYR A 220 15.85 -6.51 0.57
CA TYR A 220 16.83 -5.54 1.08
C TYR A 220 17.70 -6.12 2.20
N GLN A 221 17.10 -6.92 3.09
CA GLN A 221 17.79 -7.58 4.21
C GLN A 221 18.52 -8.87 3.82
N ASP A 222 18.60 -9.23 2.53
CA ASP A 222 19.19 -10.48 2.04
C ASP A 222 18.52 -11.75 2.59
N LYS A 223 17.26 -11.64 3.03
CA LYS A 223 16.47 -12.73 3.60
C LYS A 223 15.56 -13.40 2.58
N ALA A 224 15.38 -12.78 1.42
CA ALA A 224 14.58 -13.33 0.33
C ALA A 224 15.09 -12.87 -1.03
N LYS A 225 14.60 -13.53 -2.08
CA LYS A 225 14.70 -13.10 -3.48
C LYS A 225 13.31 -13.09 -4.09
N LEU A 226 13.11 -12.22 -5.07
CA LEU A 226 11.84 -12.10 -5.78
C LEU A 226 11.62 -13.30 -6.70
N LEU A 227 10.48 -13.97 -6.55
CA LEU A 227 10.03 -15.05 -7.45
C LEU A 227 9.09 -14.51 -8.53
N TYR A 228 8.22 -13.58 -8.14
CA TYR A 228 7.19 -13.02 -9.01
C TYR A 228 6.91 -11.57 -8.62
N ASP A 229 6.83 -10.70 -9.62
CA ASP A 229 6.33 -9.33 -9.49
C ASP A 229 4.89 -9.27 -10.03
N GLY A 230 3.97 -8.67 -9.28
CA GLY A 230 2.59 -8.48 -9.71
C GLY A 230 2.44 -7.73 -11.04
N ALA A 231 3.46 -6.96 -11.45
CA ALA A 231 3.52 -6.34 -12.78
C ALA A 231 3.39 -7.35 -13.94
N GLU A 232 3.86 -8.59 -13.74
CA GLU A 232 3.75 -9.69 -14.70
C GLU A 232 2.29 -10.07 -14.98
N GLY A 233 1.36 -9.76 -14.07
CA GLY A 233 -0.07 -10.01 -14.20
C GLY A 233 -0.81 -8.99 -15.07
N ASN A 234 -0.17 -7.85 -15.37
CA ASN A 234 -0.75 -6.73 -16.14
C ASN A 234 -2.17 -6.36 -15.68
N TYR A 235 -2.36 -6.28 -14.37
CA TYR A 235 -3.65 -6.00 -13.75
C TYR A 235 -3.50 -4.92 -12.69
N PRO A 236 -4.23 -3.79 -12.76
CA PRO A 236 -4.05 -2.71 -11.80
C PRO A 236 -4.27 -3.15 -10.35
N THR A 237 -3.50 -2.59 -9.43
CA THR A 237 -3.74 -2.68 -7.98
C THR A 237 -3.81 -1.28 -7.40
N LEU A 238 -4.60 -1.10 -6.35
CA LEU A 238 -4.78 0.18 -5.68
C LEU A 238 -4.97 0.02 -4.18
N HIS A 239 -4.68 1.09 -3.47
CA HIS A 239 -5.16 1.33 -2.12
C HIS A 239 -5.99 2.61 -2.12
N GLY A 240 -6.89 2.74 -1.16
CA GLY A 240 -7.81 3.87 -1.11
C GLY A 240 -8.33 4.15 0.29
N VAL A 241 -9.30 5.03 0.33
CA VAL A 241 -9.99 5.46 1.54
C VAL A 241 -11.45 5.09 1.43
N VAL A 242 -11.94 4.38 2.46
CA VAL A 242 -13.36 4.15 2.69
C VAL A 242 -13.83 4.98 3.87
N VAL A 243 -15.05 5.50 3.81
CA VAL A 243 -15.68 6.25 4.89
C VAL A 243 -17.08 5.71 5.18
N ARG A 244 -17.49 5.66 6.45
CA ARG A 244 -18.88 5.36 6.81
C ARG A 244 -19.81 6.45 6.29
N ARG A 245 -20.81 6.09 5.49
CA ARG A 245 -21.73 7.03 4.82
C ARG A 245 -22.49 7.89 5.82
N ALA A 246 -22.98 7.30 6.90
CA ALA A 246 -23.68 8.03 7.96
C ALA A 246 -22.78 9.11 8.59
N TYR A 247 -21.54 8.75 8.93
CA TYR A 247 -20.57 9.70 9.50
C TYR A 247 -20.24 10.84 8.53
N ALA A 248 -19.98 10.53 7.25
CA ALA A 248 -19.71 11.55 6.25
C ALA A 248 -20.91 12.50 6.01
N ALA A 249 -22.14 12.02 6.20
CA ALA A 249 -23.35 12.83 6.09
C ALA A 249 -23.54 13.75 7.31
N ASP A 250 -23.22 13.25 8.51
CA ASP A 250 -23.33 13.99 9.77
C ASP A 250 -22.17 14.99 9.97
N HIS A 251 -21.00 14.67 9.42
CA HIS A 251 -19.76 15.45 9.53
C HIS A 251 -19.10 15.70 8.16
N PRO A 252 -19.79 16.37 7.21
CA PRO A 252 -19.24 16.63 5.88
C PRO A 252 -17.97 17.49 5.93
N GLU A 253 -17.84 18.36 6.93
CA GLU A 253 -16.66 19.19 7.15
C GLU A 253 -15.43 18.38 7.58
N VAL A 254 -15.62 17.26 8.28
CA VAL A 254 -14.52 16.35 8.63
C VAL A 254 -14.04 15.60 7.40
N LEU A 255 -14.97 15.13 6.55
CA LEU A 255 -14.62 14.46 5.30
C LEU A 255 -13.87 15.42 4.35
N ASP A 256 -14.33 16.67 4.20
CA ASP A 256 -13.60 17.68 3.43
C ASP A 256 -12.22 17.94 4.02
N ALA A 257 -12.11 18.18 5.34
CA ALA A 257 -10.82 18.39 6.00
C ALA A 257 -9.86 17.20 5.81
N PHE A 258 -10.37 15.97 5.83
CA PHE A 258 -9.59 14.76 5.56
C PHE A 258 -9.09 14.69 4.11
N LEU A 259 -9.97 14.90 3.12
CA LEU A 259 -9.57 14.86 1.71
C LEU A 259 -8.60 15.99 1.37
N GLN A 260 -8.77 17.17 1.97
CA GLN A 260 -7.80 18.26 1.89
C GLN A 260 -6.46 17.87 2.53
N ALA A 261 -6.45 17.22 3.70
CA ALA A 261 -5.23 16.76 4.33
C ALA A 261 -4.51 15.66 3.52
N GLN A 262 -5.27 14.77 2.87
CA GLN A 262 -4.73 13.75 1.97
C GLN A 262 -4.09 14.37 0.73
N LEU A 263 -4.72 15.39 0.14
CA LEU A 263 -4.14 16.15 -0.96
C LEU A 263 -2.83 16.84 -0.52
N ASP A 264 -2.79 17.46 0.67
CA ASP A 264 -1.54 18.04 1.22
C ASP A 264 -0.42 17.00 1.38
N ALA A 265 -0.76 15.80 1.85
CA ALA A 265 0.20 14.71 1.99
C ALA A 265 0.68 14.19 0.63
N THR A 266 -0.20 14.15 -0.37
CA THR A 266 0.09 13.68 -1.73
C THR A 266 0.98 14.69 -2.46
N ASP A 267 0.67 15.98 -2.38
CA ASP A 267 1.50 17.06 -2.92
C ASP A 267 2.89 17.04 -2.29
N PHE A 268 2.97 16.96 -0.94
CA PHE A 268 4.26 16.89 -0.24
C PHE A 268 5.09 15.67 -0.64
N LEU A 269 4.46 14.51 -0.81
CA LEU A 269 5.17 13.29 -1.23
C LEU A 269 5.71 13.44 -2.65
N ASN A 270 4.91 13.92 -3.58
CA ASN A 270 5.32 14.08 -4.99
C ASN A 270 6.42 15.15 -5.15
N ASP A 271 6.33 16.26 -4.41
CA ASP A 271 7.31 17.35 -4.45
C ASP A 271 8.61 17.02 -3.71
N LYS A 272 8.52 16.25 -2.62
CA LYS A 272 9.63 15.98 -1.71
C LYS A 272 9.72 14.50 -1.32
N PRO A 273 9.89 13.59 -2.30
CA PRO A 273 9.78 12.15 -2.05
C PRO A 273 10.83 11.62 -1.06
N LEU A 274 12.04 12.18 -1.07
CA LEU A 274 13.10 11.75 -0.14
C LEU A 274 12.83 12.22 1.30
N GLU A 275 12.32 13.45 1.48
CA GLU A 275 11.92 13.97 2.79
C GLU A 275 10.71 13.19 3.33
N ALA A 276 9.73 12.91 2.47
CA ALA A 276 8.58 12.08 2.80
C ALA A 276 9.00 10.66 3.22
N ALA A 277 9.92 10.03 2.47
CA ALA A 277 10.44 8.72 2.82
C ALA A 277 11.19 8.72 4.16
N ARG A 278 11.93 9.79 4.49
CA ARG A 278 12.57 9.94 5.81
C ARG A 278 11.55 9.94 6.95
N ILE A 279 10.49 10.75 6.81
CA ILE A 279 9.44 10.88 7.83
C ILE A 279 8.68 9.56 8.01
N VAL A 280 8.31 8.91 6.90
CA VAL A 280 7.62 7.61 6.92
C VAL A 280 8.52 6.53 7.53
N ALA A 281 9.81 6.51 7.23
CA ALA A 281 10.75 5.56 7.80
C ALA A 281 10.90 5.73 9.32
N GLU A 282 11.02 6.97 9.80
CA GLU A 282 11.12 7.29 11.23
C GLU A 282 9.89 6.81 12.01
N ASP A 283 8.70 7.02 11.45
CA ASP A 283 7.44 6.67 12.11
C ASP A 283 7.09 5.17 12.03
N SER A 284 7.34 4.53 10.88
CA SER A 284 7.02 3.11 10.65
C SER A 284 8.07 2.14 11.17
N GLY A 285 9.29 2.61 11.40
CA GLY A 285 10.47 1.79 11.71
C GLY A 285 11.01 0.98 10.53
N LEU A 286 10.55 1.23 9.31
CA LEU A 286 11.09 0.62 8.08
C LEU A 286 12.40 1.30 7.67
N PRO A 287 13.34 0.58 7.04
CA PRO A 287 14.53 1.21 6.44
C PRO A 287 14.12 2.25 5.39
N GLN A 288 14.75 3.43 5.45
CA GLN A 288 14.43 4.54 4.57
C GLN A 288 14.63 4.17 3.09
N GLU A 289 15.59 3.29 2.80
CA GLU A 289 15.90 2.79 1.47
C GLU A 289 14.75 1.97 0.88
N VAL A 290 14.06 1.20 1.75
CA VAL A 290 12.88 0.41 1.39
C VAL A 290 11.66 1.30 1.25
N VAL A 291 11.48 2.29 2.12
CA VAL A 291 10.40 3.28 1.96
C VAL A 291 10.56 4.05 0.64
N TYR A 292 11.78 4.52 0.37
CA TYR A 292 12.10 5.30 -0.83
C TYR A 292 12.08 4.47 -2.12
N LEU A 293 12.22 3.14 -2.05
CA LEU A 293 11.97 2.25 -3.19
C LEU A 293 10.57 2.46 -3.78
N TYR A 294 9.59 2.73 -2.93
CA TYR A 294 8.18 2.88 -3.32
C TYR A 294 7.70 4.33 -3.33
N ASN A 295 8.11 5.16 -2.38
CA ASN A 295 7.76 6.59 -2.34
C ASN A 295 8.60 7.46 -3.29
N GLY A 296 9.73 6.93 -3.76
CA GLY A 296 10.61 7.63 -4.68
C GLY A 296 10.07 7.68 -6.11
N PRO A 297 10.68 8.52 -6.96
CA PRO A 297 10.30 8.65 -8.36
C PRO A 297 10.19 7.31 -9.10
N GLY A 298 9.15 7.12 -9.93
CA GLY A 298 8.95 5.85 -10.65
C GLY A 298 8.56 4.64 -9.77
N GLY A 299 8.37 4.84 -8.46
CA GLY A 299 7.78 3.84 -7.56
C GLY A 299 6.25 3.78 -7.66
N THR A 300 5.57 3.74 -6.51
CA THR A 300 4.11 3.83 -6.41
C THR A 300 3.61 5.15 -7.02
N SER A 301 2.50 5.11 -7.76
CA SER A 301 1.84 6.33 -8.23
C SER A 301 0.90 6.84 -7.14
N PHE A 302 1.26 7.96 -6.50
CA PHE A 302 0.45 8.64 -5.48
C PHE A 302 -0.43 9.69 -6.14
N ASP A 303 -1.70 9.35 -6.30
CA ASP A 303 -2.74 10.15 -6.93
C ASP A 303 -4.07 9.80 -6.25
N THR A 304 -4.87 10.81 -5.92
CA THR A 304 -6.11 10.64 -5.17
C THR A 304 -7.32 10.24 -6.02
N THR A 305 -7.24 10.39 -7.34
CA THR A 305 -8.37 10.26 -8.26
C THR A 305 -8.82 8.82 -8.46
N LEU A 306 -10.14 8.62 -8.55
CA LEU A 306 -10.77 7.32 -8.74
C LEU A 306 -10.80 6.95 -10.23
N LYS A 307 -9.61 6.66 -10.79
CA LYS A 307 -9.44 6.42 -12.22
C LYS A 307 -10.32 5.28 -12.73
N PRO A 308 -10.94 5.38 -13.93
CA PRO A 308 -11.81 4.33 -14.46
C PRO A 308 -11.14 2.96 -14.52
N SER A 309 -9.86 2.88 -14.90
CA SER A 309 -9.11 1.61 -14.93
C SER A 309 -8.98 0.95 -13.56
N LEU A 310 -8.95 1.73 -12.48
CA LEU A 310 -8.90 1.20 -11.11
C LEU A 310 -10.28 0.73 -10.65
N VAL A 311 -11.35 1.44 -11.02
CA VAL A 311 -12.73 1.01 -10.77
C VAL A 311 -13.05 -0.29 -11.53
N GLU A 312 -12.59 -0.43 -12.77
CA GLU A 312 -12.71 -1.69 -13.51
C GLU A 312 -11.89 -2.82 -12.88
N ALA A 313 -10.72 -2.53 -12.32
CA ALA A 313 -9.96 -3.53 -11.56
C ALA A 313 -10.71 -3.99 -10.29
N LEU A 314 -11.36 -3.07 -9.56
CA LEU A 314 -12.20 -3.44 -8.41
C LEU A 314 -13.35 -4.39 -8.83
N LYS A 315 -14.01 -4.13 -9.95
CA LYS A 315 -15.05 -5.03 -10.49
C LYS A 315 -14.49 -6.40 -10.84
N GLY A 316 -13.31 -6.46 -11.45
CA GLY A 316 -12.65 -7.71 -11.83
C GLY A 316 -12.13 -8.53 -10.63
N ASP A 317 -12.01 -7.92 -9.44
CA ASP A 317 -11.59 -8.63 -8.22
C ASP A 317 -12.76 -9.32 -7.49
N VAL A 318 -14.00 -8.89 -7.72
CA VAL A 318 -15.21 -9.46 -7.08
C VAL A 318 -15.36 -10.97 -7.30
N PRO A 319 -15.27 -11.53 -8.53
CA PRO A 319 -15.45 -12.97 -8.74
C PRO A 319 -14.46 -13.82 -7.95
N TYR A 320 -13.25 -13.30 -7.74
CA TYR A 320 -12.27 -13.98 -6.91
C TYR A 320 -12.65 -13.95 -5.43
N LEU A 321 -13.09 -12.80 -4.91
CA LEU A 321 -13.55 -12.67 -3.53
C LEU A 321 -14.73 -13.59 -3.23
N GLU A 322 -15.70 -13.68 -4.14
CA GLU A 322 -16.78 -14.67 -4.07
C GLU A 322 -16.25 -16.10 -4.03
N SER A 323 -15.17 -16.40 -4.77
CA SER A 323 -14.61 -17.75 -4.86
C SER A 323 -13.90 -18.23 -3.59
N ILE A 324 -13.45 -17.32 -2.71
CA ILE A 324 -12.75 -17.63 -1.46
C ILE A 324 -13.66 -17.62 -0.22
N GLY A 325 -14.93 -17.20 -0.36
CA GLY A 325 -15.98 -17.31 0.68
C GLY A 325 -16.32 -16.00 1.39
N ASP A 326 -17.48 -15.98 2.07
CA ASP A 326 -18.02 -14.87 2.89
C ASP A 326 -17.98 -13.48 2.22
N PHE A 327 -18.30 -13.42 0.92
CA PHE A 327 -18.49 -12.19 0.17
C PHE A 327 -19.93 -12.11 -0.34
N ALA A 328 -20.70 -11.12 0.15
CA ALA A 328 -22.00 -10.78 -0.40
C ALA A 328 -21.82 -9.92 -1.66
N ASP A 329 -22.72 -10.08 -2.64
CA ASP A 329 -22.74 -9.28 -3.87
C ASP A 329 -22.67 -7.78 -3.54
N LEU A 330 -21.87 -7.04 -4.31
CA LEU A 330 -21.56 -5.63 -4.06
C LEU A 330 -21.64 -4.85 -5.37
N ASP A 331 -22.51 -3.85 -5.42
CA ASP A 331 -22.50 -2.85 -6.48
C ASP A 331 -21.27 -1.94 -6.35
N VAL A 332 -20.20 -2.31 -7.05
CA VAL A 332 -18.93 -1.55 -7.05
C VAL A 332 -19.14 -0.13 -7.57
N ALA A 333 -20.03 0.09 -8.54
CA ALA A 333 -20.28 1.42 -9.08
C ALA A 333 -20.95 2.33 -8.03
N GLY A 334 -21.94 1.81 -7.30
CA GLY A 334 -22.57 2.51 -6.18
C GLY A 334 -21.69 2.65 -4.94
N PHE A 335 -20.63 1.83 -4.83
CA PHE A 335 -19.66 1.88 -3.73
C PHE A 335 -18.58 2.95 -3.92
N VAL A 336 -18.30 3.36 -5.16
CA VAL A 336 -17.30 4.39 -5.50
C VAL A 336 -17.97 5.77 -5.60
N HIS A 337 -17.49 6.75 -4.82
CA HIS A 337 -18.10 8.07 -4.73
C HIS A 337 -17.08 9.21 -4.78
N ASP A 338 -16.89 9.79 -5.97
CA ASP A 338 -15.86 10.83 -6.22
C ASP A 338 -16.31 12.26 -5.95
N ALA A 339 -17.59 12.52 -5.73
CA ALA A 339 -18.13 13.88 -5.55
C ALA A 339 -17.47 14.67 -4.40
N PRO A 340 -17.18 14.09 -3.21
CA PRO A 340 -16.48 14.81 -2.15
C PRO A 340 -15.05 15.22 -2.56
N LEU A 341 -14.35 14.35 -3.31
CA LEU A 341 -13.01 14.64 -3.78
C LEU A 341 -13.02 15.72 -4.87
N ARG A 342 -13.99 15.69 -5.78
CA ARG A 342 -14.20 16.76 -6.77
C ARG A 342 -14.40 18.12 -6.10
N ALA A 343 -15.24 18.19 -5.07
CA ALA A 343 -15.43 19.41 -4.29
C ALA A 343 -14.13 19.88 -3.62
N ALA A 344 -13.30 18.95 -3.12
CA ALA A 344 -12.01 19.28 -2.54
C ALA A 344 -11.02 19.85 -3.58
N PHE A 345 -11.04 19.33 -4.82
CA PHE A 345 -10.28 19.87 -5.95
C PHE A 345 -10.75 21.27 -6.33
N ASP A 346 -12.07 21.46 -6.48
CA ASP A 346 -12.67 22.76 -6.82
C ASP A 346 -12.31 23.83 -5.79
N ALA A 347 -12.32 23.48 -4.50
CA ALA A 347 -11.93 24.37 -3.41
C ALA A 347 -10.45 24.81 -3.48
N ARG A 348 -9.58 24.04 -4.14
CA ARG A 348 -8.18 24.39 -4.44
C ARG A 348 -8.01 25.09 -5.80
N GLY A 349 -9.07 25.23 -6.59
CA GLY A 349 -8.97 25.68 -7.98
C GLY A 349 -8.27 24.69 -8.90
N LEU A 350 -8.32 23.39 -8.57
CA LEU A 350 -7.74 22.30 -9.35
C LEU A 350 -8.81 21.65 -10.25
N ASP A 351 -8.38 21.11 -11.39
CA ASP A 351 -9.26 20.40 -12.33
C ASP A 351 -9.19 18.89 -12.09
N TYR A 352 -10.24 18.33 -11.49
CA TYR A 352 -10.32 16.90 -11.20
C TYR A 352 -10.33 16.05 -12.47
N ASP A 353 -11.03 16.45 -13.53
CA ASP A 353 -11.14 15.63 -14.74
C ASP A 353 -9.81 15.58 -15.51
N ARG A 354 -9.05 16.68 -15.47
CA ARG A 354 -7.66 16.68 -15.96
C ARG A 354 -6.77 15.74 -15.15
N ALA A 355 -6.87 15.74 -13.82
CA ALA A 355 -6.10 14.83 -12.97
C ALA A 355 -6.51 13.37 -13.16
N LEU A 356 -7.81 13.11 -13.33
CA LEU A 356 -8.37 11.79 -13.62
C LEU A 356 -7.80 11.21 -14.93
N ALA A 357 -7.64 12.05 -15.96
CA ALA A 357 -7.09 11.66 -17.25
C ALA A 357 -5.56 11.47 -17.27
N ALA A 358 -4.83 12.07 -16.32
CA ALA A 358 -3.39 11.89 -16.19
C ALA A 358 -3.07 10.51 -15.57
N THR A 359 -2.36 9.66 -16.30
CA THR A 359 -2.06 8.28 -15.85
C THR A 359 -0.56 7.99 -15.67
N ALA A 360 0.29 8.92 -16.09
CA ALA A 360 1.72 8.86 -15.82
C ALA A 360 2.00 9.05 -14.32
N ASN A 361 3.05 8.40 -13.82
CA ASN A 361 3.48 8.63 -12.43
C ASN A 361 3.93 10.11 -12.30
N PRO A 362 3.37 10.88 -11.35
CA PRO A 362 3.72 12.29 -11.18
C PRO A 362 5.14 12.50 -10.64
N SER A 363 5.72 11.51 -9.97
CA SER A 363 7.09 11.58 -9.44
C SER A 363 8.06 10.89 -10.42
N LEU A 364 8.85 11.69 -11.13
CA LEU A 364 9.81 11.23 -12.14
C LEU A 364 11.24 11.63 -11.77
N ILE A 365 12.21 10.83 -12.22
CA ILE A 365 13.63 11.18 -12.08
C ILE A 365 13.94 12.22 -13.17
N GLU A 366 14.42 13.38 -12.75
CA GLU A 366 14.69 14.51 -13.64
C GLU A 366 16.14 15.03 -13.45
N GLY A 367 16.55 15.93 -14.35
CA GLY A 367 17.83 16.61 -14.31
C GLY A 367 18.92 15.96 -15.17
N THR A 368 20.16 16.36 -14.92
CA THR A 368 21.32 15.89 -15.67
C THR A 368 22.06 14.80 -14.89
N ASP A 369 22.33 13.67 -15.55
CA ASP A 369 23.21 12.63 -15.03
C ASP A 369 24.63 13.18 -14.88
N PRO A 370 25.21 13.25 -13.66
CA PRO A 370 26.50 13.90 -13.45
C PRO A 370 27.70 13.03 -13.85
N VAL A 371 27.48 11.76 -14.21
CA VAL A 371 28.52 10.79 -14.56
C VAL A 371 28.55 10.51 -16.08
N CYS A 372 27.39 10.48 -16.71
CA CYS A 372 27.25 10.40 -18.16
C CYS A 372 27.13 11.76 -18.86
N HIS A 373 26.87 12.84 -18.11
CA HIS A 373 26.70 14.21 -18.62
C HIS A 373 25.61 14.33 -19.70
N ILE A 374 24.50 13.64 -19.50
CA ILE A 374 23.31 13.67 -20.37
C ILE A 374 22.05 13.91 -19.55
N GLU A 375 21.04 14.49 -20.18
CA GLU A 375 19.72 14.68 -19.56
C GLU A 375 19.02 13.34 -19.32
N VAL A 376 18.35 13.22 -18.18
CA VAL A 376 17.44 12.11 -17.91
C VAL A 376 16.16 12.34 -18.70
N ALA A 377 16.13 11.81 -19.93
CA ALA A 377 15.02 12.02 -20.87
C ALA A 377 14.04 10.84 -20.94
N ASP A 378 14.42 9.65 -20.47
CA ASP A 378 13.62 8.43 -20.57
C ASP A 378 13.32 7.85 -19.17
N PRO A 379 12.15 8.13 -18.59
CA PRO A 379 11.77 7.62 -17.28
C PRO A 379 11.78 6.10 -17.17
N ALA A 380 11.63 5.36 -18.29
CA ALA A 380 11.66 3.90 -18.28
C ALA A 380 13.07 3.32 -18.08
N LYS A 381 14.12 4.15 -18.20
CA LYS A 381 15.53 3.75 -18.01
C LYS A 381 16.21 4.48 -16.86
N ALA A 382 15.62 5.54 -16.38
CA ALA A 382 16.20 6.38 -15.34
C ALA A 382 16.37 5.60 -14.03
N GLY A 383 17.54 5.71 -13.41
CA GLY A 383 17.84 5.15 -12.09
C GLY A 383 18.29 6.24 -11.12
N GLU A 384 18.52 5.86 -9.87
CA GLU A 384 19.04 6.77 -8.84
C GLU A 384 20.12 6.11 -8.00
N LEU A 385 21.17 6.86 -7.70
CA LEU A 385 22.22 6.47 -6.77
C LEU A 385 22.08 7.28 -5.48
N TRP A 386 22.00 6.60 -4.36
CA TRP A 386 22.02 7.21 -3.03
C TRP A 386 23.32 6.88 -2.31
N LEU A 387 24.09 7.91 -2.00
CA LEU A 387 25.33 7.79 -1.24
C LEU A 387 25.09 8.10 0.25
N ASP A 388 25.85 7.44 1.10
CA ASP A 388 25.83 7.73 2.54
C ASP A 388 26.29 9.18 2.81
N GLY A 389 25.62 9.85 3.74
CA GLY A 389 25.84 11.26 4.06
C GLY A 389 25.34 12.28 3.00
N ALA A 390 24.72 11.84 1.91
CA ALA A 390 24.14 12.75 0.92
C ALA A 390 22.74 13.23 1.31
N GLU A 391 22.48 14.52 1.15
CA GLU A 391 21.17 15.17 1.37
C GLU A 391 20.15 14.86 0.26
N ALA A 392 20.61 14.41 -0.91
CA ALA A 392 19.79 14.08 -2.07
C ALA A 392 20.33 12.85 -2.80
N THR A 393 19.46 12.20 -3.57
CA THR A 393 19.83 11.17 -4.54
C THR A 393 20.46 11.78 -5.78
N GLN A 394 21.27 11.00 -6.47
CA GLN A 394 21.90 11.35 -7.73
C GLN A 394 21.16 10.66 -8.88
N PRO A 395 20.66 11.40 -9.89
CA PRO A 395 20.01 10.79 -11.04
C PRO A 395 21.01 10.03 -11.91
N ALA A 396 20.55 8.97 -12.56
CA ALA A 396 21.25 8.24 -13.61
C ALA A 396 20.32 8.09 -14.82
N ALA A 397 20.79 8.47 -16.02
CA ALA A 397 19.95 8.50 -17.22
C ALA A 397 19.64 7.11 -17.81
N SER A 398 20.38 6.08 -17.39
CA SER A 398 20.19 4.70 -17.84
C SER A 398 20.79 3.70 -16.84
N PRO A 399 20.47 2.40 -16.94
CA PRO A 399 21.12 1.37 -16.13
C PRO A 399 22.64 1.35 -16.30
N ALA A 400 23.15 1.59 -17.51
CA ALA A 400 24.59 1.67 -17.77
C ALA A 400 25.25 2.85 -17.04
N CYS A 401 24.60 4.02 -17.06
CA CYS A 401 25.10 5.19 -16.35
C CYS A 401 25.05 5.01 -14.83
N LEU A 402 24.02 4.33 -14.31
CA LEU A 402 23.94 3.98 -12.90
C LEU A 402 25.09 3.07 -12.47
N LEU A 403 25.40 2.02 -13.26
CA LEU A 403 26.54 1.13 -12.99
C LEU A 403 27.87 1.91 -12.98
N LYS A 404 28.07 2.82 -13.94
CA LYS A 404 29.24 3.70 -13.98
C LYS A 404 29.31 4.60 -12.73
N ALA A 405 28.19 5.20 -12.33
CA ALA A 405 28.11 6.07 -11.14
C ALA A 405 28.44 5.32 -9.85
N VAL A 406 27.91 4.10 -9.67
CA VAL A 406 28.22 3.23 -8.54
C VAL A 406 29.71 2.89 -8.53
N ARG A 407 30.30 2.53 -9.67
CA ARG A 407 31.72 2.21 -9.78
C ARG A 407 32.60 3.41 -9.40
N GLU A 408 32.32 4.58 -9.94
CA GLU A 408 33.07 5.81 -9.62
C GLU A 408 32.94 6.19 -8.14
N ALA A 409 31.75 6.03 -7.55
CA ALA A 409 31.54 6.22 -6.12
C ALA A 409 32.36 5.23 -5.27
N LYS A 410 32.35 3.93 -5.61
CA LYS A 410 33.17 2.91 -4.93
C LYS A 410 34.67 3.22 -5.08
N ALA A 411 35.14 3.62 -6.27
CA ALA A 411 36.55 3.90 -6.54
C ALA A 411 37.10 5.09 -5.74
N ARG A 412 36.26 6.09 -5.43
CA ARG A 412 36.62 7.22 -4.55
C ARG A 412 36.38 6.97 -3.06
N GLY A 413 36.03 5.73 -2.67
CA GLY A 413 35.80 5.34 -1.28
C GLY A 413 34.47 5.81 -0.69
N ALA A 414 33.50 6.23 -1.51
CA ALA A 414 32.15 6.56 -1.03
C ALA A 414 31.37 5.28 -0.71
N VAL A 415 30.53 5.33 0.32
CA VAL A 415 29.62 4.24 0.69
C VAL A 415 28.32 4.42 -0.09
N VAL A 416 27.96 3.42 -0.88
CA VAL A 416 26.66 3.38 -1.55
C VAL A 416 25.62 2.91 -0.54
N ARG A 417 24.64 3.78 -0.26
CA ARG A 417 23.53 3.49 0.64
C ARG A 417 22.47 2.65 -0.06
N ALA A 418 22.10 3.03 -1.28
CA ALA A 418 21.25 2.27 -2.17
C ALA A 418 21.46 2.71 -3.62
N ALA A 419 21.16 1.85 -4.58
CA ALA A 419 21.02 2.21 -5.98
C ALA A 419 19.72 1.59 -6.52
N TYR A 420 18.96 2.37 -7.29
CA TYR A 420 17.64 2.00 -7.79
C TYR A 420 17.64 2.00 -9.30
N VAL A 421 17.02 0.98 -9.89
CA VAL A 421 16.93 0.82 -11.33
C VAL A 421 15.56 0.25 -11.72
N PRO A 422 14.95 0.69 -12.83
CA PRO A 422 13.73 0.08 -13.34
C PRO A 422 14.04 -1.28 -13.93
N ASP A 423 13.24 -2.28 -13.60
CA ASP A 423 13.20 -3.58 -14.27
C ASP A 423 13.02 -3.39 -15.79
N THR A 424 13.72 -4.17 -16.60
CA THR A 424 13.72 -4.00 -18.07
C THR A 424 12.40 -4.38 -18.72
N GLU A 425 11.68 -5.37 -18.18
CA GLU A 425 10.48 -5.91 -18.81
C GLU A 425 9.24 -5.07 -18.48
N PHE A 426 9.14 -4.67 -17.21
CA PHE A 426 7.98 -3.99 -16.67
C PHE A 426 8.31 -2.66 -15.98
N GLY A 427 9.54 -2.18 -15.93
CA GLY A 427 9.83 -0.86 -15.37
C GLY A 427 9.57 -0.74 -13.86
N THR A 428 9.32 -1.85 -13.15
CA THR A 428 9.20 -1.86 -11.69
C THR A 428 10.52 -1.39 -11.10
N ARG A 429 10.49 -0.30 -10.33
CA ARG A 429 11.67 0.21 -9.62
C ARG A 429 12.17 -0.83 -8.62
N TRP A 430 13.47 -1.15 -8.69
CA TRP A 430 14.09 -2.19 -7.89
C TRP A 430 15.49 -1.80 -7.40
N PHE A 431 16.02 -2.53 -6.40
CA PHE A 431 17.39 -2.37 -5.95
C PHE A 431 18.37 -2.93 -6.98
N ALA A 432 19.33 -2.12 -7.42
CA ALA A 432 20.28 -2.48 -8.47
C ALA A 432 21.20 -3.65 -8.07
N ASP A 433 21.57 -3.75 -6.80
CA ASP A 433 22.40 -4.84 -6.27
C ASP A 433 21.61 -6.14 -6.01
N LYS A 434 20.27 -6.06 -6.00
CA LYS A 434 19.37 -7.22 -5.85
C LYS A 434 18.72 -7.63 -7.18
N ALA A 435 18.98 -6.89 -8.25
CA ALA A 435 18.52 -7.21 -9.59
C ALA A 435 19.37 -8.31 -10.24
N ILE A 436 18.75 -9.07 -11.14
CA ILE A 436 19.45 -9.97 -12.05
C ILE A 436 19.87 -9.17 -13.26
N TRP A 437 21.17 -9.13 -13.54
CA TRP A 437 21.68 -8.40 -14.69
C TRP A 437 21.83 -9.34 -15.88
N VAL A 438 21.41 -8.89 -17.06
CA VAL A 438 21.64 -9.58 -18.33
C VAL A 438 22.52 -8.71 -19.20
N LYS A 439 23.64 -9.27 -19.65
CA LYS A 439 24.48 -8.66 -20.67
C LYS A 439 23.93 -9.02 -22.04
N ASP A 440 23.67 -8.01 -22.85
CA ASP A 440 23.30 -8.14 -24.26
C ASP A 440 24.18 -7.22 -25.12
N GLY A 441 25.15 -7.81 -25.82
CA GLY A 441 26.21 -7.05 -26.49
C GLY A 441 27.05 -6.22 -25.51
N GLN A 442 26.90 -4.89 -25.58
CA GLN A 442 27.54 -3.91 -24.68
C GLN A 442 26.58 -3.35 -23.62
N THR A 443 25.32 -3.78 -23.64
CA THR A 443 24.28 -3.28 -22.75
C THR A 443 24.13 -4.21 -21.54
N TYR A 444 23.82 -3.61 -20.40
CA TYR A 444 23.51 -4.31 -19.15
C TYR A 444 22.09 -3.96 -18.74
N LEU A 445 21.23 -4.98 -18.68
CA LEU A 445 19.79 -4.85 -18.48
C LEU A 445 19.40 -5.50 -17.14
N PRO A 446 18.79 -4.74 -16.21
CA PRO A 446 18.36 -5.27 -14.92
C PRO A 446 16.98 -5.93 -15.01
N PHE A 447 16.79 -7.01 -14.27
CA PHE A 447 15.52 -7.71 -14.12
C PHE A 447 15.24 -7.96 -12.64
N ALA A 448 14.01 -7.71 -12.20
CA ALA A 448 13.60 -7.93 -10.82
C ALA A 448 13.37 -9.43 -10.52
N THR A 449 12.95 -10.22 -11.52
CA THR A 449 12.64 -11.65 -11.36
C THR A 449 13.50 -12.56 -12.25
N PRO A 450 13.81 -13.80 -11.80
CA PRO A 450 14.44 -14.81 -12.64
C PRO A 450 13.64 -15.11 -13.91
N GLY A 451 12.31 -15.13 -13.80
CA GLY A 451 11.41 -15.37 -14.92
C GLY A 451 11.57 -14.32 -16.03
N GLY A 452 11.62 -13.03 -15.67
CA GLY A 452 11.81 -11.96 -16.65
C GLY A 452 13.17 -12.03 -17.35
N ALA A 453 14.24 -12.24 -16.59
CA ALA A 453 15.59 -12.42 -17.16
C ALA A 453 15.64 -13.62 -18.14
N GLN A 454 15.04 -14.75 -17.78
CA GLN A 454 15.03 -15.95 -18.62
C GLN A 454 14.21 -15.75 -19.90
N ARG A 455 13.04 -15.10 -19.82
CA ARG A 455 12.25 -14.75 -21.00
C ARG A 455 13.05 -13.87 -21.96
N PHE A 456 13.76 -12.87 -21.44
CA PHE A 456 14.61 -12.01 -22.26
C PHE A 456 15.75 -12.79 -22.92
N ILE A 457 16.49 -13.61 -22.16
CA ILE A 457 17.61 -14.40 -22.68
C ILE A 457 17.16 -15.37 -23.78
N ALA A 458 16.01 -16.02 -23.59
CA ALA A 458 15.44 -16.91 -24.60
C ALA A 458 15.09 -16.17 -25.91
N ALA A 459 14.67 -14.90 -25.82
CA ALA A 459 14.34 -14.07 -26.97
C ALA A 459 15.57 -13.40 -27.63
N HIS A 460 16.71 -13.31 -26.94
CA HIS A 460 17.92 -12.61 -27.42
C HIS A 460 19.15 -13.55 -27.38
N PRO A 461 19.33 -14.40 -28.40
CA PRO A 461 20.48 -15.31 -28.48
C PRO A 461 21.81 -14.55 -28.44
N GLY A 462 22.69 -14.93 -27.52
CA GLY A 462 23.97 -14.26 -27.28
C GLY A 462 23.97 -13.36 -26.04
N SER A 463 22.79 -13.09 -25.46
CA SER A 463 22.70 -12.50 -24.13
C SER A 463 22.93 -13.54 -23.03
N ALA A 464 23.38 -13.09 -21.86
CA ALA A 464 23.64 -13.97 -20.71
C ALA A 464 23.45 -13.23 -19.39
N ALA A 465 22.94 -13.94 -18.38
CA ALA A 465 22.91 -13.43 -17.02
C ALA A 465 24.34 -13.24 -16.48
N VAL A 466 24.55 -12.13 -15.78
CA VAL A 466 25.80 -11.76 -15.10
C VAL A 466 25.47 -11.32 -13.68
N ASP A 467 26.41 -11.50 -12.76
CA ASP A 467 26.25 -10.94 -11.41
C ASP A 467 26.46 -9.42 -11.41
N TYR A 468 26.11 -8.78 -10.29
CA TYR A 468 26.18 -7.33 -10.17
C TYR A 468 27.61 -6.79 -10.28
N GLU A 469 28.61 -7.50 -9.75
CA GLU A 469 30.02 -7.07 -9.82
C GLU A 469 30.57 -7.21 -11.25
N GLN A 470 30.16 -8.24 -11.99
CA GLN A 470 30.41 -8.38 -13.42
C GLN A 470 29.76 -7.27 -14.24
N ALA A 471 28.53 -6.86 -13.90
CA ALA A 471 27.85 -5.73 -14.53
C ALA A 471 28.59 -4.41 -14.27
N LEU A 472 29.00 -4.15 -13.02
CA LEU A 472 29.77 -2.97 -12.64
C LEU A 472 31.12 -2.87 -13.35
N ALA A 473 31.84 -4.00 -13.44
CA ALA A 473 33.12 -4.09 -14.15
C ALA A 473 32.96 -3.89 -15.67
N GLY A 474 31.83 -4.34 -16.22
CA GLY A 474 31.56 -4.34 -17.65
C GLY A 474 31.01 -3.05 -18.22
N ALA A 475 30.33 -2.22 -17.42
CA ALA A 475 29.80 -0.91 -17.83
C ALA A 475 30.89 0.18 -17.94
N ALA A 476 32.10 -0.18 -18.37
CA ALA A 476 33.33 0.63 -18.35
C ALA A 476 33.24 1.89 -19.20
#